data_AF-A0A0A2BCW0-F1
#
_entry.id   AF-A0A0A2BCW0-F1
#
_cell.length_a   1.000
_cell.length_b   1.000
_cell.length_c   1.000
_cell.angle_alpha   90.00
_cell.angle_beta   90.00
_cell.angle_gamma   90.00
#
_symmetry.space_group_name_H-M   'P 1'
#
loop_
_entity.id
_entity.type
_entity.pdbx_description
1 polymer ?
#
loop_
_entity_poly.entity_id
_entity_poly.type
_entity_poly.pdbx_seq_one_letter_code
_entity_poly.pdbx_strand_id
1 'polypeptide(L)'
;MDKKAIEKSSPLYNYWHSDQNDSDEANRLLMVNPGDPAKYLFEKEPYKWENLYQAILREIVRGDLDSIRGLRVLINTISQVEREKLITLLENQKILNDISVKKLRTIDIANSEKTKKNMLRFLRILATIFLNPYRIQQKRPRNHLYERTGFYIYRFLSLFG
;
A
#
# COMPACT_ATOMS: atom_id res chain seq x y z
N MET A 1 15.59 -10.29 0.35
CA MET A 1 14.98 -9.28 -0.54
C MET A 1 15.12 -7.91 0.10
N ASP A 2 15.50 -6.88 -0.66
CA ASP A 2 15.79 -5.55 -0.12
C ASP A 2 14.50 -4.82 0.30
N LYS A 3 14.43 -4.38 1.58
CA LYS A 3 13.30 -3.61 2.11
C LYS A 3 13.10 -2.30 1.34
N LYS A 4 14.17 -1.73 0.77
CA LYS A 4 14.14 -0.50 -0.03
C LYS A 4 13.51 -0.71 -1.40
N ALA A 5 13.56 -1.93 -1.96
CA ALA A 5 12.93 -2.21 -3.25
C ALA A 5 11.40 -2.13 -3.15
N ILE A 6 10.81 -2.69 -2.08
CA ILE A 6 9.37 -2.60 -1.79
C ILE A 6 8.93 -1.15 -1.58
N GLU A 7 9.73 -0.36 -0.88
CA GLU A 7 9.41 1.05 -0.64
C GLU A 7 9.44 1.85 -1.95
N LYS A 8 10.51 1.68 -2.73
CA LYS A 8 10.69 2.32 -4.04
C LYS A 8 9.68 1.90 -5.09
N SER A 9 9.04 0.75 -4.93
CA SER A 9 8.01 0.29 -5.85
C SER A 9 6.64 0.95 -5.60
N SER A 10 6.46 1.67 -4.50
CA SER A 10 5.18 2.34 -4.22
C SER A 10 4.89 3.44 -5.24
N PRO A 11 3.66 3.52 -5.78
CA PRO A 11 3.21 4.68 -6.55
C PRO A 11 3.31 6.01 -5.77
N LEU A 12 3.28 5.94 -4.43
CA LEU A 12 3.41 7.12 -3.56
C LEU A 12 4.86 7.42 -3.17
N TYR A 13 5.85 6.65 -3.64
CA TYR A 13 7.25 6.81 -3.23
C TYR A 13 7.75 8.25 -3.41
N ASN A 14 7.52 8.83 -4.59
CA ASN A 14 7.94 10.20 -4.89
C ASN A 14 7.22 11.23 -4.00
N TYR A 15 5.93 11.03 -3.73
CA TYR A 15 5.16 11.89 -2.85
C TYR A 15 5.69 11.89 -1.41
N TRP A 16 6.02 10.71 -0.87
CA TRP A 16 6.59 10.62 0.49
C TRP A 16 7.98 11.24 0.61
N HIS A 17 8.71 11.33 -0.50
CA HIS A 17 10.04 11.92 -0.56
C HIS A 17 10.04 13.38 -1.06
N SER A 18 8.88 13.95 -1.40
CA SER A 18 8.74 15.35 -1.79
C SER A 18 8.44 16.23 -0.58
N ASP A 19 8.19 17.53 -0.80
CA ASP A 19 7.77 18.47 0.24
C ASP A 19 6.29 18.35 0.60
N GLN A 20 5.55 17.54 -0.16
CA GLN A 20 4.10 17.31 -0.04
C GLN A 20 3.31 18.62 -0.15
N ASN A 21 3.75 19.54 -1.02
CA ASN A 21 3.04 20.79 -1.29
C ASN A 21 1.80 20.55 -2.19
N ASP A 22 1.04 21.60 -2.50
CA ASP A 22 -0.19 21.50 -3.31
C ASP A 22 0.05 20.92 -4.70
N SER A 23 1.20 21.17 -5.30
CA SER A 23 1.58 20.58 -6.59
C SER A 23 1.83 19.08 -6.47
N ASP A 24 2.54 18.65 -5.42
CA ASP A 24 2.78 17.22 -5.16
C ASP A 24 1.47 16.46 -4.92
N GLU A 25 0.55 17.08 -4.18
CA GLU A 25 -0.77 16.53 -3.90
C GLU A 25 -1.61 16.44 -5.17
N ALA A 26 -1.60 17.48 -6.02
CA ALA A 26 -2.28 17.44 -7.30
C ALA A 26 -1.73 16.32 -8.19
N ASN A 27 -0.41 16.20 -8.30
CA ASN A 27 0.26 15.14 -9.06
C ASN A 27 -0.11 13.74 -8.55
N ARG A 28 -0.15 13.55 -7.23
CA ARG A 28 -0.60 12.30 -6.60
C ARG A 28 -2.04 11.96 -6.96
N LEU A 29 -2.94 12.94 -6.92
CA LEU A 29 -4.36 12.74 -7.20
C LEU A 29 -4.65 12.41 -8.67
N LEU A 30 -3.76 12.77 -9.61
CA LEU A 30 -3.85 12.33 -11.01
C LEU A 30 -3.74 10.80 -11.17
N MET A 31 -3.18 10.10 -10.19
CA MET A 31 -3.03 8.64 -10.22
C MET A 31 -4.31 7.89 -9.87
N VAL A 32 -5.34 8.57 -9.36
CA VAL A 32 -6.55 7.93 -8.83
C VAL A 32 -7.38 7.26 -9.93
N ASN A 33 -8.00 6.13 -9.61
CA ASN A 33 -9.10 5.59 -10.40
C ASN A 33 -10.45 6.14 -9.88
N PRO A 34 -11.11 7.05 -10.61
CA PRO A 34 -12.35 7.66 -10.14
C PRO A 34 -13.54 6.68 -10.09
N GLY A 35 -13.45 5.55 -10.80
CA GLY A 35 -14.49 4.52 -10.88
C GLY A 35 -14.41 3.46 -9.77
N ASP A 36 -13.38 3.47 -8.94
CA ASP A 36 -13.24 2.49 -7.85
C ASP A 36 -13.93 2.98 -6.56
N PRO A 37 -14.80 2.16 -5.92
CA PRO A 37 -15.50 2.57 -4.70
C PRO A 37 -14.56 2.76 -3.50
N ALA A 38 -13.39 2.12 -3.50
CA ALA A 38 -12.38 2.26 -2.45
C ALA A 38 -11.38 3.39 -2.73
N LYS A 39 -11.57 4.20 -3.79
CA LYS A 39 -10.68 5.33 -4.14
C LYS A 39 -10.43 6.31 -2.99
N TYR A 40 -11.40 6.47 -2.09
CA TYR A 40 -11.29 7.32 -0.90
C TYR A 40 -10.04 6.99 -0.08
N LEU A 41 -9.66 5.70 0.01
CA LEU A 41 -8.47 5.27 0.74
C LEU A 41 -7.19 5.85 0.13
N PHE A 42 -7.09 5.91 -1.19
CA PHE A 42 -5.94 6.54 -1.85
C PHE A 42 -6.05 8.07 -1.79
N GLU A 43 -7.22 8.64 -2.10
CA GLU A 43 -7.44 10.08 -2.19
C GLU A 43 -7.26 10.81 -0.86
N LYS A 44 -7.90 10.31 0.21
CA LYS A 44 -8.01 11.01 1.50
C LYS A 44 -7.11 10.44 2.58
N GLU A 45 -6.68 9.20 2.40
CA GLU A 45 -5.96 8.43 3.41
C GLU A 45 -4.63 7.85 2.87
N PRO A 46 -3.81 8.64 2.13
CA PRO A 46 -2.66 8.12 1.39
C PRO A 46 -1.66 7.41 2.31
N TYR A 47 -1.55 7.86 3.55
CA TYR A 47 -0.72 7.25 4.59
C TYR A 47 -1.19 5.81 4.93
N LYS A 48 -2.49 5.59 5.07
CA LYS A 48 -3.06 4.26 5.34
C LYS A 48 -2.88 3.35 4.13
N TRP A 49 -3.08 3.92 2.94
CA TRP A 49 -2.86 3.23 1.68
C TRP A 49 -1.41 2.71 1.58
N GLU A 50 -0.42 3.56 1.86
CA GLU A 50 0.99 3.19 1.83
C GLU A 50 1.34 2.10 2.85
N ASN A 51 0.82 2.21 4.08
CA ASN A 51 1.03 1.18 5.10
C ASN A 51 0.43 -0.18 4.69
N LEU A 52 -0.77 -0.17 4.10
CA LEU A 52 -1.37 -1.39 3.58
C LEU A 52 -0.57 -1.96 2.42
N TYR A 53 -0.13 -1.11 1.49
CA TYR A 53 0.67 -1.51 0.34
C TYR A 53 1.94 -2.24 0.77
N GLN A 54 2.75 -1.60 1.62
CA GLN A 54 4.00 -2.20 2.09
C GLN A 54 3.76 -3.46 2.93
N ALA A 55 2.71 -3.50 3.75
CA ALA A 55 2.38 -4.67 4.55
C ALA A 55 2.01 -5.87 3.69
N ILE A 56 1.07 -5.68 2.77
CA ILE A 56 0.59 -6.71 1.86
C ILE A 56 1.73 -7.23 0.99
N LEU A 57 2.53 -6.33 0.41
CA LEU A 57 3.62 -6.73 -0.48
C LEU A 57 4.68 -7.55 0.27
N ARG A 58 4.99 -7.20 1.52
CA ARG A 58 5.91 -7.97 2.37
C ARG A 58 5.39 -9.37 2.71
N GLU A 59 4.08 -9.56 2.87
CA GLU A 59 3.50 -10.89 3.08
C GLU A 59 3.56 -11.73 1.79
N ILE A 60 3.25 -11.15 0.63
CA ILE A 60 3.36 -11.87 -0.66
C ILE A 60 4.80 -12.32 -0.91
N VAL A 61 5.77 -11.47 -0.62
CA VAL A 61 7.21 -11.78 -0.72
C VAL A 61 7.64 -12.92 0.20
N ARG A 62 6.97 -13.07 1.36
CA ARG A 62 7.20 -14.19 2.28
C ARG A 62 6.53 -15.49 1.83
N GLY A 63 5.86 -15.48 0.67
CA GLY A 63 5.18 -16.64 0.09
C GLY A 63 3.66 -16.64 0.31
N ASP A 64 3.08 -15.59 0.90
CA ASP A 64 1.63 -15.53 1.12
C ASP A 64 0.88 -15.07 -0.14
N LEU A 65 0.52 -16.04 -0.98
CA LEU A 65 -0.24 -15.79 -2.20
C LEU A 65 -1.68 -15.31 -1.95
N ASP A 66 -2.24 -15.48 -0.74
CA ASP A 66 -3.59 -15.00 -0.45
C ASP A 66 -3.64 -13.47 -0.37
N SER A 67 -2.53 -12.86 0.06
CA SER A 67 -2.39 -11.40 0.18
C SER A 67 -2.47 -10.69 -1.17
N ILE A 68 -2.32 -11.41 -2.28
CA ILE A 68 -2.49 -10.89 -3.66
C ILE A 68 -3.89 -10.29 -3.85
N ARG A 69 -4.93 -10.84 -3.20
CA ARG A 69 -6.29 -10.25 -3.27
C ARG A 69 -6.35 -8.87 -2.64
N GLY A 70 -5.71 -8.73 -1.48
CA GLY A 70 -5.59 -7.44 -0.81
C GLY A 70 -4.82 -6.44 -1.68
N LEU A 71 -3.72 -6.88 -2.31
CA LEU A 71 -2.96 -6.03 -3.22
C LEU A 71 -3.80 -5.59 -4.41
N ARG A 72 -4.58 -6.50 -5.00
CA ARG A 72 -5.45 -6.20 -6.15
C ARG A 72 -6.50 -5.14 -5.80
N VAL A 73 -7.19 -5.29 -4.66
CA VAL A 73 -8.14 -4.29 -4.16
C VAL A 73 -7.44 -2.93 -4.00
N LEU A 74 -6.25 -2.93 -3.41
CA LEU A 74 -5.50 -1.71 -3.15
C LEU A 74 -5.06 -1.00 -4.45
N ILE A 75 -4.49 -1.72 -5.41
CA ILE A 75 -4.02 -1.15 -6.68
C ILE A 75 -5.16 -0.86 -7.68
N ASN A 76 -6.40 -1.28 -7.40
CA ASN A 76 -7.55 -0.86 -8.21
C ASN A 76 -8.00 0.57 -7.90
N THR A 77 -7.59 1.12 -6.75
CA THR A 77 -7.82 2.53 -6.38
C THR A 77 -7.00 3.52 -7.21
N ILE A 78 -5.99 3.04 -7.95
CA ILE A 78 -5.18 3.82 -8.90
C ILE A 78 -5.56 3.49 -10.35
N SER A 79 -5.29 4.41 -11.27
CA SER A 79 -5.64 4.30 -12.68
C SER A 79 -5.05 3.04 -13.31
N GLN A 80 -5.69 2.54 -14.36
CA GLN A 80 -5.21 1.35 -15.08
C GLN A 80 -3.76 1.52 -15.55
N VAL A 81 -3.39 2.72 -16.01
CA VAL A 81 -2.02 3.03 -16.47
C VAL A 81 -1.02 2.90 -15.32
N GLU A 82 -1.31 3.48 -14.17
CA GLU A 82 -0.44 3.39 -13.00
C GLU A 82 -0.37 1.97 -12.42
N ARG A 83 -1.49 1.24 -12.48
CA ARG A 83 -1.53 -0.17 -12.09
C ARG A 83 -0.61 -1.02 -12.95
N GLU A 84 -0.64 -0.87 -14.28
CA GLU A 84 0.23 -1.65 -15.18
C GLU A 84 1.71 -1.28 -15.01
N LYS A 85 2.03 0.01 -14.80
CA LYS A 85 3.39 0.44 -14.45
C LYS A 85 3.87 -0.23 -13.18
N LEU A 86 3.05 -0.23 -12.13
CA LEU A 86 3.35 -0.86 -10.86
C LEU A 86 3.60 -2.37 -11.01
N ILE A 87 2.70 -3.11 -11.67
CA ILE A 87 2.86 -4.56 -11.85
C ILE A 87 4.15 -4.87 -12.62
N THR A 88 4.42 -4.13 -13.69
CA THR A 88 5.64 -4.29 -14.50
C THR A 88 6.90 -3.96 -13.70
N LEU A 89 6.86 -2.95 -12.84
CA LEU A 89 7.96 -2.63 -11.94
C LEU A 89 8.23 -3.76 -10.94
N LEU A 90 7.18 -4.32 -10.33
CA LEU A 90 7.27 -5.43 -9.37
C LEU A 90 7.86 -6.70 -10.01
N GLU A 91 7.52 -6.96 -11.26
CA GLU A 91 8.03 -8.05 -12.09
C GLU A 91 9.51 -7.83 -12.46
N ASN A 92 9.84 -6.68 -13.06
CA ASN A 92 11.20 -6.36 -13.52
C ASN A 92 12.22 -6.29 -12.38
N GLN A 93 11.81 -5.79 -11.21
CA GLN A 93 12.66 -5.73 -10.03
C GLN A 93 12.71 -7.05 -9.25
N LYS A 94 12.04 -8.11 -9.74
CA LYS A 94 11.93 -9.42 -9.08
C LYS A 94 11.43 -9.30 -7.63
N ILE A 95 10.57 -8.32 -7.36
CA ILE A 95 9.90 -8.15 -6.06
C ILE A 95 8.82 -9.23 -5.92
N LEU A 96 8.09 -9.48 -7.01
CA LEU A 96 7.14 -10.58 -7.11
C LEU A 96 7.68 -11.66 -8.05
N ASN A 97 7.40 -12.92 -7.73
CA ASN A 97 7.68 -14.04 -8.64
C ASN A 97 6.58 -14.15 -9.71
N ASP A 98 6.87 -14.90 -10.78
CA ASP A 98 6.00 -15.07 -11.94
C ASP A 98 4.60 -15.55 -11.56
N ILE A 99 4.49 -16.45 -10.57
CA ILE A 99 3.21 -16.96 -10.07
C ILE A 99 2.39 -15.82 -9.46
N SER A 100 3.02 -14.96 -8.66
CA SER A 100 2.35 -13.83 -8.01
C SER A 100 1.95 -12.77 -9.02
N VAL A 101 2.81 -12.47 -10.00
CA VAL A 101 2.52 -11.52 -11.09
C VAL A 101 1.37 -12.03 -11.95
N LYS A 102 1.40 -13.31 -12.35
CA LYS A 102 0.32 -13.94 -13.13
C LYS A 102 -1.01 -13.88 -12.38
N LYS A 103 -0.99 -14.18 -11.08
CA LYS A 103 -2.17 -14.03 -10.20
C LYS A 103 -2.62 -12.57 -10.07
N LEU A 104 -1.71 -11.61 -10.03
CA LEU A 104 -2.07 -10.19 -9.92
C LEU A 104 -2.74 -9.66 -11.20
N ARG A 105 -2.26 -10.08 -12.38
CA ARG A 105 -2.78 -9.70 -13.71
C ARG A 105 -4.08 -10.40 -14.11
N THR A 106 -4.42 -11.53 -13.49
CA THR A 106 -5.67 -12.24 -13.82
C THR A 106 -6.89 -11.51 -13.27
N ILE A 107 -7.87 -11.25 -14.13
CA ILE A 107 -8.98 -10.32 -13.88
C ILE A 107 -10.07 -10.91 -12.95
N ASP A 108 -10.14 -12.22 -12.77
CA ASP A 108 -11.23 -12.81 -11.99
C ASP A 108 -10.97 -12.77 -10.47
N ILE A 109 -11.72 -11.90 -9.79
CA ILE A 109 -11.95 -11.99 -8.34
C ILE A 109 -12.99 -13.10 -8.07
N ALA A 110 -13.94 -13.30 -8.99
CA ALA A 110 -15.08 -14.19 -8.85
C ALA A 110 -14.71 -15.69 -8.79
N ASN A 111 -13.69 -16.12 -9.52
CA ASN A 111 -13.29 -17.53 -9.64
C ASN A 111 -12.12 -17.92 -8.71
N SER A 112 -11.79 -17.07 -7.74
CA SER A 112 -10.61 -17.28 -6.90
C SER A 112 -10.89 -18.33 -5.80
N GLU A 113 -10.10 -19.41 -5.79
CA GLU A 113 -10.20 -20.56 -4.88
C GLU A 113 -10.51 -20.19 -3.42
N LYS A 114 -11.35 -20.94 -2.70
CA LYS A 114 -11.63 -20.68 -1.28
C LYS A 114 -10.34 -20.83 -0.45
N THR A 115 -9.64 -19.72 -0.22
CA THR A 115 -8.47 -19.70 0.65
C THR A 115 -8.90 -19.78 2.11
N LYS A 116 -8.16 -20.52 2.93
CA LYS A 116 -8.41 -20.60 4.37
C LYS A 116 -8.37 -19.17 4.93
N LYS A 117 -9.51 -18.68 5.44
CA LYS A 117 -9.62 -17.37 6.08
C LYS A 117 -8.62 -17.29 7.23
N ASN A 118 -7.46 -16.69 7.01
CA ASN A 118 -6.54 -16.34 8.09
C ASN A 118 -6.90 -14.94 8.60
N MET A 119 -7.98 -14.87 9.39
CA MET A 119 -8.54 -13.63 9.91
C MET A 119 -7.52 -12.85 10.75
N LEU A 120 -6.72 -13.55 11.55
CA LEU A 120 -5.64 -12.97 12.35
C LEU A 120 -4.60 -12.26 11.48
N ARG A 121 -4.19 -12.87 10.35
CA ARG A 121 -3.30 -12.24 9.38
C ARG A 121 -3.92 -10.96 8.81
N PHE A 122 -5.17 -11.01 8.37
CA PHE A 122 -5.85 -9.84 7.83
C PHE A 122 -5.93 -8.71 8.88
N LEU A 123 -6.28 -9.03 10.13
CA LEU A 123 -6.30 -8.07 11.23
C LEU A 123 -4.91 -7.47 11.49
N ARG A 124 -3.85 -8.27 11.42
CA ARG A 124 -2.47 -7.80 11.56
C ARG A 124 -2.08 -6.84 10.43
N ILE A 125 -2.42 -7.15 9.19
CA ILE A 125 -2.19 -6.24 8.04
C ILE A 125 -3.00 -4.97 8.23
N LEU A 126 -4.27 -5.07 8.64
CA LEU A 126 -5.11 -3.91 8.86
C LEU A 126 -4.61 -3.04 10.02
N ALA A 127 -4.03 -3.64 11.06
CA ALA A 127 -3.46 -2.92 12.20
C ALA A 127 -2.28 -2.02 11.81
N THR A 128 -1.59 -2.27 10.68
CA THR A 128 -0.46 -1.43 10.24
C THR A 128 -0.88 -0.01 9.94
N ILE A 129 -2.14 0.20 9.58
CA ILE A 129 -2.78 1.52 9.38
C ILE A 129 -2.60 2.43 10.60
N PHE A 130 -2.60 1.88 11.82
CA PHE A 130 -2.58 2.66 13.05
C PHE A 130 -1.18 2.81 13.65
N LEU A 131 -0.19 2.05 13.17
CA LEU A 131 1.10 1.88 13.85
C LEU A 131 2.30 2.53 13.13
N ASN A 132 2.12 3.05 11.92
CA ASN A 132 3.21 3.57 11.07
C ASN A 132 4.48 2.68 11.03
N PRO A 133 4.38 1.37 10.80
CA PRO A 133 5.55 0.49 10.90
C PRO A 133 6.64 0.83 9.88
N TYR A 134 6.31 1.58 8.83
CA TYR A 134 7.24 1.98 7.75
C TYR A 134 7.76 3.42 7.88
N ARG A 135 7.48 4.10 9.01
CA ARG A 135 8.04 5.42 9.34
C ARG A 135 7.76 6.49 8.27
N ILE A 136 6.58 6.42 7.65
CA ILE A 136 6.13 7.39 6.65
C ILE A 136 6.01 8.75 7.32
N GLN A 137 6.63 9.77 6.72
CA GLN A 137 6.61 11.14 7.24
C GLN A 137 5.50 11.94 6.55
N GLN A 138 4.50 12.36 7.32
CA GLN A 138 3.51 13.34 6.87
C GLN A 138 4.04 14.74 7.17
N LYS A 139 4.32 15.52 6.11
CA LYS A 139 4.76 16.92 6.19
C LYS A 139 3.59 17.91 6.16
N ARG A 140 2.45 17.50 5.58
CA ARG A 140 1.21 18.30 5.59
C ARG A 140 0.53 18.28 6.97
N PRO A 141 -0.21 19.35 7.32
CA PRO A 141 -1.00 19.38 8.55
C PRO A 141 -2.04 18.25 8.56
N ARG A 142 -2.08 17.54 9.69
CA ARG A 142 -2.95 16.39 9.93
C ARG A 142 -4.39 16.82 10.09
N ASN A 143 -5.28 16.26 9.28
CA ASN A 143 -6.70 16.62 9.29
C ASN A 143 -7.54 15.69 10.19
N HIS A 144 -7.02 14.54 10.61
CA HIS A 144 -7.82 13.55 11.35
C HIS A 144 -7.22 13.14 12.71
N LEU A 145 -8.09 12.87 13.69
CA LEU A 145 -7.74 12.53 15.08
C LEU A 145 -6.82 11.30 15.21
N TYR A 146 -6.95 10.29 14.35
CA TYR A 146 -6.11 9.08 14.43
C TYR A 146 -4.67 9.32 13.95
N GLU A 147 -4.42 10.37 13.16
CA GLU A 147 -3.06 10.77 12.78
C GLU A 147 -2.30 11.38 13.98
N ARG A 148 -3.03 11.83 15.01
CA ARG A 148 -2.45 12.20 16.31
C ARG A 148 -2.13 10.94 17.14
N THR A 149 -3.01 9.94 17.20
CA THR A 149 -2.78 8.72 18.00
C THR A 149 -1.67 7.83 17.45
N GLY A 150 -1.58 7.63 16.13
CA GLY A 150 -0.46 6.91 15.50
C GLY A 150 0.89 7.58 15.74
N PHE A 151 0.94 8.91 15.82
CA PHE A 151 2.13 9.66 16.18
C PHE A 151 2.54 9.49 17.65
N TYR A 152 1.59 9.40 18.58
CA TYR A 152 1.90 9.11 19.99
C TYR A 152 2.50 7.71 20.14
N ILE A 153 1.98 6.71 19.42
CA ILE A 153 2.56 5.36 19.41
C ILE A 153 3.96 5.36 18.77
N TYR A 154 4.13 6.05 17.64
CA TYR A 154 5.45 6.24 17.01
C TYR A 154 6.46 6.90 17.95
N ARG A 155 6.07 8.01 18.60
CA ARG A 155 6.91 8.74 19.55
C ARG A 155 7.24 7.90 20.79
N PHE A 156 6.30 7.08 21.24
CA PHE A 156 6.52 6.12 22.32
C PHE A 156 7.51 5.04 21.90
N LEU A 157 7.33 4.41 20.73
CA LEU A 157 8.24 3.38 20.23
C LEU A 157 9.65 3.92 19.91
N SER A 158 9.78 5.17 19.47
CA SER A 158 11.08 5.82 19.21
C SER A 158 11.84 6.23 20.47
N LEU A 159 11.20 6.18 21.65
CA LEU A 159 11.86 6.42 22.94
C LEU A 159 12.45 5.13 23.55
N PHE A 160 12.07 3.96 23.02
CA PHE A 160 12.46 2.65 23.53
C PHE A 160 13.22 1.78 22.51
N GLY A 161 13.76 2.38 21.43
CA GLY A 161 14.59 1.71 20.43
C GLY A 161 15.61 2.65 19.83
#